data_AF-A0A0K8Q8E8-F1
#
_entry.id   AF-A0A0K8Q8E8-F1
#
_cell.length_a   1.000
_cell.length_b   1.000
_cell.length_c   1.000
_cell.angle_alpha   90.00
_cell.angle_beta   90.00
_cell.angle_gamma   90.00
#
_symmetry.space_group_name_H-M   'P 1'
#
loop_
_entity.id
_entity.type
_entity.pdbx_description
1 polymer ?
#
loop_
_entity_poly.entity_id
_entity_poly.type
_entity_poly.pdbx_seq_one_letter_code
_entity_poly.pdbx_strand_id
1 'polypeptide(L)'
;MGADLLESFGRSGAEEWRDYAAGMAERFRAQFWCEDELGPYPALALDADKKPVDGVTSNMGHLLGTGILNEEEQRTVVRRVMDPTMFSGYGVRTLSTTNGGYWPTRYHAGAVWSHDTALIIGGMLADGFKAEAAQLAAGLLHVAEANDWRCP
;
A
#
# COMPACT_ATOMS: atom_id res chain seq x y z
N MET A 1 9.32 14.60 3.65
CA MET A 1 9.26 14.90 5.10
C MET A 1 10.62 15.24 5.73
N GLY A 2 11.64 14.37 5.68
CA GLY A 2 12.94 14.67 6.31
C GLY A 2 13.68 15.87 5.72
N ALA A 3 13.76 15.96 4.38
CA ALA A 3 14.33 17.11 3.68
C ALA A 3 13.57 18.41 3.96
N ASP A 4 12.24 18.37 3.95
CA ASP A 4 11.38 19.53 4.18
C ASP A 4 11.51 20.08 5.61
N LEU A 5 11.73 19.18 6.59
CA LEU A 5 12.05 19.58 7.96
C LEU A 5 13.40 20.31 8.02
N LEU A 6 14.44 19.78 7.35
CA LEU A 6 15.75 20.45 7.32
C LEU A 6 15.64 21.87 6.75
N GLU A 7 14.93 22.05 5.65
CA GLU A 7 14.69 23.38 5.08
C GLU A 7 13.90 24.29 6.00
N SER A 8 12.81 23.79 6.59
CA SER A 8 11.95 24.57 7.49
C SER A 8 12.72 25.09 8.72
N PHE A 9 13.75 24.37 9.15
CA PHE A 9 14.63 24.75 10.26
C PHE A 9 15.97 25.35 9.81
N GLY A 10 16.16 25.65 8.52
CA GLY A 10 17.39 26.25 7.99
C GLY A 10 18.64 25.38 8.16
N ARG A 11 18.49 24.06 8.19
CA ARG A 11 19.57 23.08 8.31
C ARG A 11 20.02 22.58 6.93
N SER A 12 21.31 22.31 6.78
CA SER A 12 21.87 21.74 5.56
C SER A 12 21.50 20.26 5.36
N GLY A 13 21.70 19.74 4.15
CA GLY A 13 21.53 18.32 3.81
C GLY A 13 20.18 17.95 3.18
N ALA A 14 19.26 18.91 3.00
CA ALA A 14 17.96 18.64 2.39
C ALA A 14 18.05 18.07 0.96
N GLU A 15 18.94 18.62 0.13
CA GLU A 15 19.18 18.17 -1.25
C GLU A 15 19.73 16.73 -1.30
N GLU A 16 20.73 16.40 -0.47
CA GLU A 16 21.29 15.05 -0.36
C GLU A 16 20.21 14.01 -0.02
N TRP A 17 19.28 14.35 0.88
CA TRP A 17 18.16 13.46 1.22
C TRP A 17 17.15 13.30 0.09
N ARG A 18 16.95 14.34 -0.73
CA ARG A 18 16.09 14.24 -1.93
C ARG A 18 16.72 13.37 -2.99
N ASP A 19 18.01 13.54 -3.26
CA ASP A 19 18.75 12.70 -4.20
C ASP A 19 18.76 11.24 -3.76
N TYR A 20 18.97 11.00 -2.46
CA TYR A 20 18.90 9.67 -1.89
C TYR A 20 17.51 9.03 -2.06
N ALA A 21 16.44 9.79 -1.79
CA ALA A 21 15.07 9.33 -1.96
C ALA A 21 14.74 9.05 -3.43
N ALA A 22 15.17 9.91 -4.35
CA ALA A 22 15.00 9.72 -5.79
C ALA A 22 15.70 8.43 -6.26
N GLY A 23 16.96 8.22 -5.87
CA GLY A 23 17.68 6.99 -6.19
C GLY A 23 17.06 5.74 -5.55
N MET A 24 16.45 5.86 -4.36
CA MET A 24 15.70 4.76 -3.74
C MET A 24 14.44 4.41 -4.54
N ALA A 25 13.67 5.42 -4.96
CA ALA A 25 12.49 5.24 -5.80
C ALA A 25 12.87 4.55 -7.12
N GLU A 26 13.92 5.00 -7.80
CA GLU A 26 14.40 4.36 -9.04
C GLU A 26 14.74 2.88 -8.86
N ARG A 27 15.52 2.55 -7.83
CA ARG A 27 15.90 1.15 -7.55
C ARG A 27 14.71 0.28 -7.19
N PHE A 28 13.79 0.81 -6.36
CA PHE A 28 12.56 0.12 -6.03
C PHE A 28 11.76 -0.19 -7.29
N ARG A 29 11.52 0.83 -8.11
CA ARG A 29 10.71 0.74 -9.32
C ARG A 29 11.33 -0.17 -10.38
N ALA A 30 12.64 -0.37 -10.37
CA ALA A 30 13.33 -1.28 -11.28
C ALA A 30 13.29 -2.76 -10.83
N GLN A 31 13.07 -3.05 -9.54
CA GLN A 31 13.31 -4.39 -8.98
C GLN A 31 12.10 -5.01 -8.28
N PHE A 32 11.21 -4.22 -7.68
CA PHE A 32 10.13 -4.73 -6.83
C PHE A 32 8.81 -4.86 -7.57
N TRP A 33 8.80 -5.49 -8.75
CA TRP A 33 7.58 -5.68 -9.54
C TRP A 33 7.39 -7.12 -9.97
N CYS A 34 6.14 -7.56 -9.87
CA CYS A 34 5.61 -8.80 -10.41
C CYS A 34 4.45 -8.46 -11.35
N GLU A 35 3.97 -9.47 -12.07
CA GLU A 35 2.78 -9.36 -12.93
C GLU A 35 1.97 -10.66 -12.84
N ASP A 36 0.65 -10.52 -12.83
CA ASP A 36 -0.31 -11.63 -12.93
C ASP A 36 -1.42 -11.29 -13.95
N GLU A 37 -2.51 -12.06 -14.01
CA GLU A 37 -3.56 -11.83 -15.00
C GLU A 37 -4.31 -10.48 -14.85
N LEU A 38 -4.19 -9.83 -13.68
CA LEU A 38 -4.77 -8.52 -13.41
C LEU A 38 -3.79 -7.36 -13.68
N GLY A 39 -2.55 -7.68 -14.06
CA GLY A 39 -1.50 -6.75 -14.45
C GLY A 39 -0.37 -6.62 -13.41
N PRO A 40 0.46 -5.57 -13.54
CA PRO A 40 1.62 -5.40 -12.67
C PRO A 40 1.23 -5.06 -11.23
N TYR A 41 2.06 -5.45 -10.27
CA TYR A 41 1.94 -5.08 -8.86
C TYR A 41 3.29 -5.13 -8.14
N PRO A 42 3.46 -4.37 -7.04
CA PRO A 42 4.68 -4.43 -6.26
C PRO A 42 4.93 -5.82 -5.66
N ALA A 43 6.15 -6.32 -5.83
CA ALA A 43 6.57 -7.60 -5.27
C ALA A 43 6.56 -7.56 -3.73
N LEU A 44 6.26 -8.71 -3.12
CA LEU A 44 6.22 -8.85 -1.67
C LEU A 44 7.61 -8.66 -1.03
N ALA A 45 8.64 -9.18 -1.71
CA ALA A 45 10.03 -9.12 -1.30
C ALA A 45 10.95 -9.38 -2.51
N LEU A 46 12.25 -9.28 -2.29
CA LEU A 46 13.26 -9.89 -3.15
C LEU A 46 13.88 -11.08 -2.40
N ASP A 47 14.04 -12.21 -3.08
CA ASP A 47 14.70 -13.38 -2.52
C ASP A 47 16.23 -13.21 -2.38
N ALA A 48 16.93 -14.27 -1.97
CA ALA A 48 18.38 -14.27 -1.80
C ALA A 48 19.14 -13.95 -3.12
N ASP A 49 18.55 -14.31 -4.26
CA ASP A 49 19.08 -14.08 -5.60
C ASP A 49 18.59 -12.76 -6.22
N LYS A 50 17.92 -11.90 -5.42
CA LYS A 50 17.31 -10.64 -5.85
C LYS A 50 16.18 -10.79 -6.86
N LYS A 51 15.51 -11.93 -6.86
CA LYS A 51 14.31 -12.14 -7.69
C LYS A 51 13.06 -11.67 -6.96
N PRO A 52 12.12 -11.02 -7.66
CA PRO A 52 10.83 -10.64 -7.10
C PRO A 52 10.06 -11.86 -6.57
N VAL A 53 9.58 -11.78 -5.34
CA VAL A 53 8.67 -12.76 -4.74
C VAL A 53 7.23 -12.29 -5.00
N ASP A 54 6.46 -13.14 -5.65
CA ASP A 54 5.06 -12.89 -5.99
C ASP A 54 4.14 -13.01 -4.77
N GLY A 55 2.90 -12.57 -4.95
CA GLY A 55 1.89 -12.57 -3.89
C GLY A 55 1.32 -11.19 -3.63
N VAL A 56 0.06 -11.01 -4.03
CA VAL A 56 -0.68 -9.77 -3.85
C VAL A 56 -1.12 -9.65 -2.39
N THR A 57 -0.59 -8.65 -1.69
CA THR A 57 -0.80 -8.41 -0.25
C THR A 57 -1.08 -6.94 0.00
N SER A 58 -1.56 -6.60 1.19
CA SER A 58 -1.95 -5.21 1.52
C SER A 58 -0.76 -4.25 1.66
N ASN A 59 0.45 -4.76 1.91
CA ASN A 59 1.64 -3.95 2.16
C ASN A 59 2.00 -3.01 0.99
N MET A 60 1.64 -3.37 -0.25
CA MET A 60 1.85 -2.52 -1.43
C MET A 60 1.11 -1.19 -1.29
N GLY A 61 -0.02 -1.17 -0.58
CA GLY A 61 -0.77 0.05 -0.32
C GLY A 61 -0.03 1.03 0.61
N HIS A 62 1.00 0.59 1.34
CA HIS A 62 1.83 1.47 2.19
C HIS A 62 2.85 2.28 1.38
N LEU A 63 3.03 1.95 0.10
CA LEU A 63 3.87 2.72 -0.80
C LEU A 63 3.21 4.05 -1.20
N LEU A 64 1.88 4.13 -1.11
CA LEU A 64 1.10 5.34 -1.42
C LEU A 64 1.43 6.46 -0.44
N GLY A 65 1.52 7.69 -0.94
CA GLY A 65 1.85 8.89 -0.15
C GLY A 65 3.33 9.01 0.25
N THR A 66 4.17 8.03 -0.08
CA THR A 66 5.60 8.05 0.30
C THR A 66 6.49 8.76 -0.73
N GLY A 67 6.02 8.88 -1.98
CA GLY A 67 6.81 9.35 -3.12
C GLY A 67 7.72 8.29 -3.76
N ILE A 68 7.67 7.03 -3.32
CA ILE A 68 8.48 5.94 -3.91
C ILE A 68 7.94 5.48 -5.28
N LEU A 69 6.66 5.74 -5.55
CA LEU A 69 5.96 5.40 -6.79
C LEU A 69 5.77 6.64 -7.67
N ASN A 70 5.78 6.44 -8.99
CA ASN A 70 5.27 7.44 -9.92
C ASN A 70 3.73 7.41 -10.01
N GLU A 71 3.12 8.37 -10.72
CA GLU A 71 1.66 8.46 -10.83
C GLU A 71 0.96 7.23 -11.45
N GLU A 72 1.59 6.59 -12.44
CA GLU A 72 1.03 5.39 -13.08
C GLU A 72 1.09 4.18 -12.14
N GLU A 73 2.18 4.03 -11.42
CA GLU A 73 2.40 2.99 -10.43
C GLU A 73 1.48 3.17 -9.22
N GLN A 74 1.24 4.42 -8.79
CA GLN A 74 0.21 4.73 -7.79
C GLN A 74 -1.17 4.26 -8.25
N ARG A 75 -1.58 4.59 -9.49
CA ARG A 75 -2.86 4.13 -10.07
C ARG A 75 -2.94 2.61 -10.10
N THR A 76 -1.85 1.94 -10.47
CA THR A 76 -1.73 0.48 -10.44
C THR A 76 -1.97 -0.05 -9.03
N VAL A 77 -1.24 0.44 -8.03
CA VAL A 77 -1.38 0.01 -6.63
C VAL A 77 -2.81 0.23 -6.12
N VAL A 78 -3.40 1.40 -6.37
CA VAL A 78 -4.79 1.71 -6.00
C VAL A 78 -5.76 0.71 -6.63
N ARG A 79 -5.61 0.42 -7.93
CA ARG A 79 -6.45 -0.57 -8.61
C ARG A 79 -6.29 -1.97 -8.00
N ARG A 80 -5.07 -2.39 -7.67
CA ARG A 80 -4.81 -3.70 -7.03
C ARG A 80 -5.39 -3.77 -5.63
N VAL A 81 -5.27 -2.72 -4.83
CA VAL A 81 -5.84 -2.63 -3.48
C VAL A 81 -7.37 -2.69 -3.52
N MET A 82 -7.99 -1.98 -4.47
CA MET A 82 -9.44 -1.88 -4.62
C MET A 82 -10.08 -3.09 -5.32
N ASP A 83 -9.27 -3.99 -5.88
CA ASP A 83 -9.76 -5.23 -6.49
C ASP A 83 -10.53 -6.08 -5.47
N PRO A 84 -11.64 -6.75 -5.84
CA PRO A 84 -12.44 -7.56 -4.91
C PRO A 84 -11.66 -8.69 -4.22
N THR A 85 -10.55 -9.15 -4.81
CA THR A 85 -9.66 -10.15 -4.20
C THR A 85 -8.89 -9.59 -3.00
N MET A 86 -8.73 -8.27 -2.92
CA MET A 86 -8.06 -7.55 -1.84
C MET A 86 -9.08 -6.80 -0.96
N PHE A 87 -9.87 -5.90 -1.55
CA PHE A 87 -10.89 -5.15 -0.81
C PHE A 87 -12.13 -6.01 -0.55
N SER A 88 -12.46 -6.18 0.73
CA SER A 88 -13.57 -7.03 1.18
C SER A 88 -14.94 -6.34 1.20
N GLY A 89 -14.99 -5.04 0.90
CA GLY A 89 -16.12 -4.18 1.22
C GLY A 89 -16.05 -3.57 2.62
N TYR A 90 -15.20 -4.12 3.50
CA TYR A 90 -15.05 -3.71 4.90
C TYR A 90 -13.63 -3.22 5.24
N GLY A 91 -12.66 -3.56 4.40
CA GLY A 91 -11.25 -3.22 4.54
C GLY A 91 -10.39 -4.08 3.63
N VAL A 92 -9.09 -3.81 3.60
CA VAL A 92 -8.13 -4.51 2.73
C VAL A 92 -7.64 -5.78 3.42
N ARG A 93 -7.71 -6.92 2.73
CA ARG A 93 -7.18 -8.20 3.21
C ARG A 93 -5.65 -8.17 3.19
N THR A 94 -5.03 -8.84 4.16
CA THR A 94 -3.57 -8.99 4.22
C THR A 94 -2.99 -9.80 3.07
N LEU A 95 -3.79 -10.68 2.45
CA LEU A 95 -3.41 -11.50 1.31
C LEU A 95 -4.61 -11.68 0.38
N SER A 96 -4.37 -11.60 -0.93
CA SER A 96 -5.39 -11.79 -1.96
C SER A 96 -6.08 -13.16 -1.84
N THR A 97 -7.39 -13.18 -2.09
CA THR A 97 -8.17 -14.42 -2.12
C THR A 97 -7.77 -15.41 -3.22
N THR A 98 -7.00 -14.97 -4.22
CA THR A 98 -6.49 -15.86 -5.29
C THR A 98 -5.17 -16.54 -4.92
N ASN A 99 -4.53 -16.15 -3.82
CA ASN A 99 -3.30 -16.78 -3.37
C ASN A 99 -3.61 -18.14 -2.69
N GLY A 100 -2.85 -19.19 -3.04
CA GLY A 100 -3.04 -20.53 -2.45
C GLY A 100 -2.83 -20.60 -0.93
N GLY A 101 -2.17 -19.61 -0.33
CA GLY A 101 -2.01 -19.47 1.11
C GLY A 101 -3.17 -18.75 1.82
N TYR A 102 -4.18 -18.26 1.09
CA TYR A 102 -5.26 -17.47 1.65
C TYR A 102 -6.13 -18.25 2.64
N TRP A 103 -6.34 -17.65 3.81
CA TRP A 103 -7.31 -18.09 4.79
C TRP A 103 -7.92 -16.87 5.51
N PRO A 104 -9.25 -16.69 5.49
CA PRO A 104 -9.91 -15.43 5.88
C PRO A 104 -9.66 -15.00 7.33
N THR A 105 -9.30 -15.93 8.21
CA THR A 105 -9.03 -15.64 9.63
C THR A 105 -7.56 -15.74 10.02
N ARG A 106 -6.64 -16.02 9.07
CA ARG A 106 -5.21 -16.04 9.36
C ARG A 106 -4.67 -14.62 9.37
N TYR A 107 -3.97 -14.29 10.44
CA TYR A 107 -3.51 -12.93 10.74
C TYR A 107 -2.78 -12.26 9.57
N HIS A 108 -1.78 -12.92 8.97
CA HIS A 108 -1.01 -12.38 7.83
C HIS A 108 -1.43 -12.92 6.45
N ALA A 109 -2.42 -13.82 6.41
CA ALA A 109 -2.72 -14.58 5.20
C ALA A 109 -4.20 -14.50 4.82
N GLY A 110 -4.89 -13.43 5.19
CA GLY A 110 -6.26 -13.21 4.73
C GLY A 110 -7.14 -12.37 5.64
N ALA A 111 -6.79 -12.21 6.91
CA ALA A 111 -7.49 -11.29 7.80
C ALA A 111 -7.43 -9.85 7.29
N VAL A 112 -8.41 -9.03 7.68
CA VAL A 112 -8.42 -7.58 7.46
C VAL A 112 -7.91 -6.90 8.72
N TRP A 113 -7.01 -5.94 8.56
CA TRP A 113 -6.52 -5.12 9.67
C TRP A 113 -7.00 -3.68 9.49
N SER A 114 -7.69 -3.14 10.49
CA SER A 114 -8.18 -1.75 10.42
C SER A 114 -7.05 -0.73 10.33
N HIS A 115 -5.95 -0.94 11.05
CA HIS A 115 -4.79 -0.04 11.00
C HIS A 115 -4.14 -0.01 9.61
N ASP A 116 -4.06 -1.18 8.98
CA ASP A 116 -3.47 -1.35 7.66
C ASP A 116 -4.31 -0.64 6.59
N THR A 117 -5.63 -0.83 6.65
CA THR A 117 -6.58 -0.10 5.79
C THR A 117 -6.52 1.40 6.04
N ALA A 118 -6.38 1.86 7.29
CA ALA A 118 -6.26 3.27 7.62
C ALA A 118 -4.99 3.92 7.07
N LEU A 119 -3.85 3.22 7.11
CA LEU A 119 -2.60 3.68 6.49
C LEU A 119 -2.76 3.84 4.97
N ILE A 120 -3.39 2.86 4.31
CA ILE A 120 -3.67 2.88 2.87
C ILE A 120 -4.59 4.06 2.51
N ILE A 121 -5.62 4.33 3.31
CA ILE A 121 -6.49 5.51 3.15
C ILE A 121 -5.64 6.80 3.22
N GLY A 122 -4.76 6.91 4.21
CA GLY A 122 -3.86 8.07 4.33
C GLY A 122 -2.97 8.26 3.11
N GLY A 123 -2.36 7.18 2.60
CA GLY A 123 -1.56 7.20 1.38
C GLY A 123 -2.36 7.59 0.14
N MET A 124 -3.55 7.02 -0.04
CA MET A 124 -4.46 7.39 -1.13
C MET A 124 -4.83 8.87 -1.09
N LEU A 125 -5.11 9.43 0.08
CA LEU A 125 -5.42 10.86 0.23
C LEU A 125 -4.23 11.75 -0.12
N ALA A 126 -3.02 11.36 0.27
CA ALA A 126 -1.79 12.09 -0.05
C ALA A 126 -1.49 12.10 -1.56
N ASP A 127 -1.79 11.00 -2.25
CA ASP A 127 -1.60 10.87 -3.71
C ASP A 127 -2.83 11.34 -4.53
N GLY A 128 -3.92 11.77 -3.87
CA GLY A 128 -5.09 12.37 -4.52
C GLY A 128 -6.25 11.44 -4.88
N PHE A 129 -6.19 10.15 -4.50
CA PHE A 129 -7.22 9.11 -4.72
C PHE A 129 -8.37 9.20 -3.71
N LYS A 130 -9.05 10.34 -3.70
CA LYS A 130 -10.08 10.66 -2.70
C LYS A 130 -11.31 9.76 -2.77
N ALA A 131 -11.69 9.32 -3.97
CA ALA A 131 -12.88 8.49 -4.17
C ALA A 131 -12.68 7.09 -3.61
N GLU A 132 -11.54 6.48 -3.90
CA GLU A 132 -11.13 5.16 -3.43
C GLU A 132 -10.90 5.16 -1.91
N ALA A 133 -10.23 6.21 -1.40
CA ALA A 133 -10.08 6.43 0.04
C ALA A 133 -11.43 6.50 0.76
N ALA A 134 -12.40 7.21 0.20
CA ALA A 134 -13.74 7.33 0.77
C ALA A 134 -14.48 5.98 0.78
N GLN A 135 -14.30 5.14 -0.24
CA GLN A 135 -14.89 3.80 -0.28
C GLN A 135 -14.30 2.88 0.80
N LEU A 136 -12.97 2.88 0.98
CA LEU A 136 -12.33 2.12 2.06
C LEU A 136 -12.77 2.60 3.45
N ALA A 137 -12.84 3.92 3.64
CA ALA A 137 -13.29 4.51 4.89
C ALA A 137 -14.75 4.14 5.22
N ALA A 138 -15.63 4.16 4.22
CA ALA A 138 -17.02 3.73 4.38
C ALA A 138 -17.11 2.26 4.78
N GLY A 139 -16.30 1.39 4.18
CA GLY A 139 -16.22 -0.02 4.54
C GLY A 139 -15.82 -0.26 6.00
N LEU A 140 -14.79 0.45 6.47
CA LEU A 140 -14.35 0.38 7.87
C LEU A 140 -15.44 0.86 8.84
N LEU A 141 -16.11 1.97 8.51
CA LEU A 141 -17.18 2.52 9.34
C LEU A 141 -18.39 1.58 9.44
N HIS A 142 -18.75 0.92 8.34
CA HIS A 142 -19.85 -0.05 8.33
C HIS A 142 -19.57 -1.23 9.27
N VAL A 143 -18.34 -1.75 9.31
CA VAL A 143 -18.00 -2.82 10.27
C VAL A 143 -17.93 -2.32 11.69
N ALA A 144 -17.38 -1.12 11.91
CA ALA A 144 -17.37 -0.53 13.24
C ALA A 144 -18.80 -0.40 13.79
N GLU A 145 -19.74 0.12 13.00
CA GLU A 145 -21.16 0.23 13.39
C GLU A 145 -21.77 -1.15 13.74
N ALA A 146 -21.46 -2.19 12.94
CA ALA A 146 -21.91 -3.55 13.21
C ALA A 146 -21.26 -4.21 14.46
N ASN A 147 -20.20 -3.60 15.02
CA ASN A 147 -19.43 -4.10 16.16
C ASN A 147 -19.40 -3.10 17.33
N ASP A 148 -20.48 -2.36 17.56
CA ASP A 148 -20.59 -1.36 18.65
C ASP A 148 -19.46 -0.32 18.64
N TRP A 149 -19.08 0.14 17.44
CA TRP A 149 -18.02 1.11 17.15
C TRP A 149 -16.60 0.64 17.55
N ARG A 150 -16.40 -0.67 17.66
CA ARG A 150 -15.07 -1.27 17.83
C ARG A 150 -14.50 -1.63 16.47
N CYS A 151 -13.27 -1.20 16.21
CA CYS A 151 -12.54 -1.67 15.04
C CYS A 151 -12.21 -3.17 15.21
N PRO A 152 -12.42 -3.99 14.17
CA PRO A 152 -12.04 -5.41 14.17
C PRO A 152 -10.52 -5.64 14.27
#